data_AF-A0A7X6NHA5-F1
#
_entry.id   AF-A0A7X6NHA5-F1
#
_cell.length_a   1.000
_cell.length_b   1.000
_cell.length_c   1.000
_cell.angle_alpha   90.00
_cell.angle_beta   90.00
_cell.angle_gamma   90.00
#
_symmetry.space_group_name_H-M   'P 1'
#
loop_
_entity.id
_entity.type
_entity.pdbx_description
1 polymer ?
#
loop_
_entity_poly.entity_id
_entity_poly.type
_entity_poly.pdbx_seq_one_letter_code
_entity_poly.pdbx_strand_id
1 'polypeptide(L)'
;MLKVVHYINQFFANVGGEEMAHIPAEVREGVVGPGLAFQQAFKDEAEIVATIICGDSYFNENMDEAKNTIIEMVKKYNPDLFIAGPAFNAGRYGVACGAISKTVKDELNIPVITGMYVENPGADMFKNDIYIVSTKNSAAGMRDAVKKMAPLGLKLAKGEKIGASIEEGYIPSGKRVNFFEKERGSTRAVKMLLAKLNNKEFETEFPMPDFDRVPPNPAIKDITKAKIALVTSGGIVPKGNPDHIESSSASKYGKYDIEGVMDLT
;
A
#
# COMPACT_ATOMS: atom_id res chain seq x y z
N MET A 1 1.34 -22.26 -18.15
CA MET A 1 0.67 -21.87 -16.89
C MET A 1 1.65 -21.00 -16.13
N LEU A 2 1.25 -19.79 -15.76
CA LEU A 2 2.11 -18.85 -15.05
C LEU A 2 2.33 -19.31 -13.62
N LYS A 3 3.55 -19.18 -13.11
CA LYS A 3 3.88 -19.49 -11.73
C LYS A 3 3.71 -18.26 -10.86
N VAL A 4 2.94 -18.39 -9.79
CA VAL A 4 2.67 -17.32 -8.83
C VAL A 4 3.30 -17.66 -7.49
N VAL A 5 4.04 -16.70 -6.93
CA VAL A 5 4.39 -16.74 -5.50
C VAL A 5 3.51 -15.74 -4.76
N HIS A 6 2.85 -16.21 -3.70
CA HIS A 6 1.91 -15.42 -2.91
C HIS A 6 2.53 -15.08 -1.54
N TYR A 7 2.53 -13.82 -1.14
CA TYR A 7 2.97 -13.36 0.17
C TYR A 7 1.77 -12.98 1.04
N ILE A 8 1.69 -13.59 2.23
CA ILE A 8 0.66 -13.33 3.23
C ILE A 8 1.24 -13.15 4.64
N ASN A 9 0.48 -12.52 5.53
CA ASN A 9 0.85 -12.47 6.94
C ASN A 9 0.38 -13.69 7.73
N GLN A 10 0.79 -13.75 9.00
CA GLN A 10 0.43 -14.82 9.93
C GLN A 10 -1.09 -15.01 10.10
N PHE A 11 -1.86 -13.92 10.04
CA PHE A 11 -3.32 -13.94 10.20
C PHE A 11 -4.00 -14.62 9.02
N PHE A 12 -3.69 -14.17 7.80
CA PHE A 12 -4.25 -14.78 6.58
C PHE A 12 -3.73 -16.21 6.34
N ALA A 13 -2.59 -16.56 6.92
CA ALA A 13 -2.06 -17.91 6.93
C ALA A 13 -2.72 -18.85 7.95
N ASN A 14 -3.64 -18.34 8.79
CA ASN A 14 -4.22 -19.05 9.93
C ASN A 14 -3.16 -19.58 10.92
N VAL A 15 -2.04 -18.87 11.08
CA VAL A 15 -0.99 -19.19 12.07
C VAL A 15 -1.35 -18.61 13.44
N GLY A 16 -1.93 -17.40 13.46
CA GLY A 16 -2.38 -16.71 14.67
C GLY A 16 -2.65 -15.23 14.40
N GLY A 17 -3.06 -14.49 15.42
CA GLY A 17 -3.28 -13.06 15.38
C GLY A 17 -2.03 -12.25 15.72
N GLU A 18 -2.19 -11.30 16.65
CA GLU A 18 -1.11 -10.43 17.12
C GLU A 18 -0.03 -11.22 17.87
N GLU A 19 -0.43 -12.28 18.58
CA GLU A 19 0.47 -13.13 19.36
C GLU A 19 1.49 -13.87 18.48
N MET A 20 1.17 -14.08 17.20
CA MET A 20 2.07 -14.69 16.22
C MET A 20 2.68 -13.67 15.24
N ALA A 21 2.53 -12.36 15.47
CA ALA A 21 3.07 -11.33 14.56
C ALA A 21 4.62 -11.27 14.54
N HIS A 22 5.28 -11.98 15.46
CA HIS A 22 6.73 -12.02 15.62
C HIS A 22 7.41 -13.16 14.85
N ILE A 23 6.65 -14.02 14.16
CA ILE A 23 7.25 -15.18 13.48
C ILE A 23 8.10 -14.76 12.28
N PRO A 24 9.25 -15.43 12.06
CA PRO A 24 10.08 -15.19 10.89
C PRO A 24 9.37 -15.61 9.60
N ALA A 25 9.93 -15.19 8.47
CA ALA A 25 9.45 -15.63 7.17
C ALA A 25 9.60 -17.15 7.01
N GLU A 26 8.54 -17.82 6.55
CA GLU A 26 8.54 -19.22 6.15
C GLU A 26 7.88 -19.38 4.78
N VAL A 27 8.14 -20.51 4.12
CA VAL A 27 7.51 -20.85 2.84
C VAL A 27 6.75 -22.16 2.97
N ARG A 28 5.55 -22.19 2.41
CA ARG A 28 4.73 -23.39 2.24
C ARG A 28 4.45 -23.59 0.77
N GLU A 29 4.66 -24.81 0.27
CA GLU A 29 4.37 -25.12 -1.13
C GLU A 29 2.86 -25.10 -1.37
N GLY A 30 2.46 -24.56 -2.53
CA GLY A 30 1.07 -24.44 -2.91
C GLY A 30 0.29 -23.31 -2.22
N VAL A 31 -1.02 -23.49 -2.17
CA VAL A 31 -2.01 -22.47 -1.81
C VAL A 31 -2.25 -22.41 -0.31
N VAL A 32 -2.18 -21.21 0.28
CA VAL A 32 -2.60 -20.96 1.67
C VAL A 32 -3.53 -19.74 1.75
N GLY A 33 -4.55 -19.84 2.61
CA GLY A 33 -5.42 -18.71 2.97
C GLY A 33 -6.10 -18.04 1.75
N PRO A 34 -5.93 -16.72 1.54
CA PRO A 34 -6.54 -16.01 0.42
C PRO A 34 -6.05 -16.50 -0.96
N GLY A 35 -4.94 -17.25 -1.02
CA GLY A 35 -4.46 -17.87 -2.25
C GLY A 35 -5.51 -18.76 -2.91
N LEU A 36 -6.43 -19.37 -2.13
CA LEU A 36 -7.49 -20.20 -2.69
C LEU A 36 -8.44 -19.41 -3.59
N ALA A 37 -8.78 -18.18 -3.19
CA ALA A 37 -9.61 -17.30 -3.99
C ALA A 37 -8.88 -16.86 -5.27
N PHE A 38 -7.57 -16.60 -5.19
CA PHE A 38 -6.74 -16.30 -6.35
C PHE A 38 -6.66 -17.48 -7.32
N GLN A 39 -6.34 -18.68 -6.82
CA GLN A 39 -6.27 -19.90 -7.64
C GLN A 39 -7.59 -20.15 -8.39
N GLN A 40 -8.74 -20.00 -7.71
CA GLN A 40 -10.05 -20.11 -8.35
C GLN A 40 -10.28 -19.03 -9.43
N ALA A 41 -9.80 -17.81 -9.19
CA ALA A 41 -9.93 -16.70 -10.13
C ALA A 41 -9.02 -16.85 -11.35
N PHE A 42 -7.83 -17.45 -11.20
CA PHE A 42 -6.89 -17.72 -12.28
C PHE A 42 -7.33 -18.82 -13.24
N LYS A 43 -8.19 -19.74 -12.77
CA LYS A 43 -8.59 -20.93 -13.54
C LYS A 43 -7.34 -21.71 -13.97
N ASP A 44 -7.16 -21.96 -15.27
CA ASP A 44 -6.04 -22.73 -15.82
C ASP A 44 -4.87 -21.85 -16.28
N GLU A 45 -4.93 -20.53 -16.06
CA GLU A 45 -3.93 -19.59 -16.59
C GLU A 45 -2.69 -19.48 -15.70
N ALA A 46 -2.86 -19.60 -14.39
CA ALA A 46 -1.81 -19.46 -13.40
C ALA A 46 -2.01 -20.37 -12.17
N GLU A 47 -0.92 -20.72 -11.52
CA GLU A 47 -0.91 -21.55 -10.32
C GLU A 47 -0.03 -20.93 -9.23
N ILE A 48 -0.51 -20.95 -7.99
CA ILE A 48 0.29 -20.58 -6.83
C ILE A 48 1.20 -21.75 -6.47
N VAL A 49 2.48 -21.64 -6.85
CA VAL A 49 3.48 -22.69 -6.60
C VAL A 49 4.03 -22.64 -5.18
N ALA A 50 4.02 -21.46 -4.55
CA ALA A 50 4.42 -21.30 -3.16
C ALA A 50 3.73 -20.09 -2.52
N THR A 51 3.49 -20.23 -1.22
CA THR A 51 3.02 -19.16 -0.36
C THR A 51 4.06 -18.84 0.70
N ILE A 52 4.52 -17.60 0.75
CA ILE A 52 5.43 -17.07 1.76
C ILE A 52 4.60 -16.43 2.86
N ILE A 53 4.90 -16.77 4.11
CA ILE A 53 4.21 -16.30 5.31
C ILE A 53 5.22 -15.57 6.17
N CYS A 54 4.90 -14.37 6.64
CA CYS A 54 5.77 -13.61 7.54
C CYS A 54 4.95 -12.84 8.56
N GLY A 55 5.41 -12.79 9.81
CA GLY A 55 4.75 -12.02 10.86
C GLY A 55 4.85 -10.52 10.61
N ASP A 56 3.74 -9.79 10.79
CA ASP A 56 3.70 -8.35 10.56
C ASP A 56 4.75 -7.58 11.39
N SER A 57 4.93 -7.92 12.67
CA SER A 57 5.93 -7.26 13.53
C SER A 57 7.35 -7.66 13.13
N TYR A 58 7.59 -8.94 12.87
CA TYR A 58 8.91 -9.41 12.45
C TYR A 58 9.40 -8.69 11.18
N PHE A 59 8.55 -8.58 10.16
CA PHE A 59 8.93 -7.89 8.91
C PHE A 59 9.22 -6.41 9.16
N ASN A 60 8.40 -5.72 9.94
CA ASN A 60 8.57 -4.27 10.15
C ASN A 60 9.74 -3.94 11.08
N GLU A 61 10.08 -4.82 12.02
CA GLU A 61 11.21 -4.66 12.94
C GLU A 61 12.56 -5.09 12.32
N ASN A 62 12.54 -6.02 11.35
CA ASN A 62 13.74 -6.61 10.74
C ASN A 62 13.74 -6.46 9.21
N MET A 63 13.31 -5.30 8.71
CA MET A 63 12.92 -5.13 7.31
C MET A 63 13.97 -5.57 6.29
N ASP A 64 15.25 -5.21 6.49
CA ASP A 64 16.30 -5.58 5.55
C ASP A 64 16.59 -7.08 5.53
N GLU A 65 16.67 -7.70 6.71
CA GLU A 65 16.83 -9.16 6.83
C GLU A 65 15.64 -9.90 6.24
N ALA A 66 14.41 -9.50 6.62
CA ALA A 66 13.19 -10.12 6.14
C ALA A 66 13.05 -10.00 4.61
N LYS A 67 13.36 -8.85 4.02
CA LYS A 67 13.39 -8.66 2.55
C LYS A 67 14.37 -9.63 1.90
N ASN A 68 15.61 -9.69 2.37
CA ASN A 68 16.64 -10.57 1.81
C ASN A 68 16.23 -12.05 1.89
N THR A 69 15.74 -12.49 3.05
CA THR A 69 15.25 -13.87 3.23
C THR A 69 14.11 -14.20 2.28
N ILE A 70 13.12 -13.30 2.15
CA ILE A 70 11.97 -13.52 1.28
C ILE A 70 12.40 -13.52 -0.19
N ILE A 71 13.31 -12.64 -0.61
CA ILE A 71 13.83 -12.62 -1.99
C ILE A 71 14.50 -13.95 -2.34
N GLU A 72 15.32 -14.50 -1.44
CA GLU A 72 15.92 -15.82 -1.65
C GLU A 72 14.88 -16.96 -1.69
N MET A 73 13.78 -16.83 -0.95
CA MET A 73 12.65 -17.77 -1.07
C MET A 73 11.96 -17.63 -2.43
N VAL A 74 11.67 -16.41 -2.89
CA VAL A 74 11.01 -16.15 -4.19
C VAL A 74 11.84 -16.71 -5.35
N LYS A 75 13.16 -16.49 -5.35
CA LYS A 75 14.07 -16.98 -6.41
C LYS A 75 13.99 -18.49 -6.63
N LYS A 76 13.78 -19.29 -5.57
CA LYS A 76 13.72 -20.76 -5.67
C LYS A 76 12.59 -21.27 -6.57
N TYR A 77 11.54 -20.47 -6.74
CA TYR A 77 10.34 -20.88 -7.48
C TYR A 77 10.27 -20.33 -8.91
N ASN A 78 11.17 -19.40 -9.28
CA ASN A 78 11.15 -18.67 -10.57
C ASN A 78 9.72 -18.26 -11.00
N PRO A 79 9.03 -17.39 -10.22
CA PRO A 79 7.67 -16.99 -10.54
C PRO A 79 7.61 -16.01 -11.71
N ASP A 80 6.49 -16.05 -12.44
CA ASP A 80 6.13 -15.07 -13.47
C ASP A 80 5.33 -13.89 -12.88
N LEU A 81 4.79 -14.06 -11.67
CA LEU A 81 4.01 -13.05 -10.94
C LEU A 81 4.22 -13.20 -9.44
N PHE A 82 4.40 -12.09 -8.75
CA PHE A 82 4.39 -12.05 -7.30
C PHE A 82 3.18 -11.25 -6.79
N ILE A 83 2.44 -11.85 -5.86
CA ILE A 83 1.24 -11.24 -5.27
C ILE A 83 1.49 -11.06 -3.79
N ALA A 84 1.27 -9.88 -3.25
CA ALA A 84 1.27 -9.64 -1.80
C ALA A 84 -0.11 -9.16 -1.36
N GLY A 85 -0.69 -9.74 -0.30
CA GLY A 85 -2.01 -9.35 0.17
C GLY A 85 -3.16 -10.18 -0.41
N PRO A 86 -4.40 -9.64 -0.39
CA PRO A 86 -4.75 -8.25 -0.15
C PRO A 86 -4.63 -7.86 1.34
N ALA A 87 -4.12 -6.67 1.62
CA ALA A 87 -3.89 -6.16 2.97
C ALA A 87 -5.03 -5.30 3.54
N PHE A 88 -5.99 -4.85 2.72
CA PHE A 88 -7.10 -4.00 3.14
C PHE A 88 -6.60 -2.78 3.94
N ASN A 89 -7.17 -2.48 5.12
CA ASN A 89 -6.71 -1.40 5.99
C ASN A 89 -5.76 -1.87 7.12
N ALA A 90 -5.12 -3.04 6.98
CA ALA A 90 -4.13 -3.49 7.97
C ALA A 90 -2.81 -2.73 7.76
N GLY A 91 -2.47 -1.84 8.71
CA GLY A 91 -1.33 -0.91 8.56
C GLY A 91 0.02 -1.60 8.38
N ARG A 92 0.52 -2.33 9.39
CA ARG A 92 1.81 -3.02 9.33
C ARG A 92 1.89 -4.01 8.17
N TYR A 93 0.81 -4.74 7.92
CA TYR A 93 0.74 -5.70 6.83
C TYR A 93 0.77 -5.04 5.44
N GLY A 94 0.10 -3.89 5.28
CA GLY A 94 0.12 -3.11 4.05
C GLY A 94 1.50 -2.54 3.76
N VAL A 95 2.19 -2.02 4.77
CA VAL A 95 3.60 -1.58 4.64
C VAL A 95 4.49 -2.75 4.22
N ALA A 96 4.34 -3.92 4.85
CA ALA A 96 5.10 -5.12 4.49
C ALA A 96 4.83 -5.57 3.05
N CYS A 97 3.57 -5.67 2.64
CA CYS A 97 3.17 -6.02 1.27
C CYS A 97 3.75 -5.06 0.23
N GLY A 98 3.70 -3.75 0.50
CA GLY A 98 4.24 -2.74 -0.41
C GLY A 98 5.76 -2.80 -0.51
N ALA A 99 6.44 -2.90 0.63
CA ALA A 99 7.90 -2.99 0.70
C ALA A 99 8.43 -4.23 -0.04
N ILE A 100 7.90 -5.43 0.27
CA ILE A 100 8.39 -6.65 -0.37
C ILE A 100 8.05 -6.71 -1.86
N SER A 101 6.88 -6.22 -2.27
CA SER A 101 6.51 -6.15 -3.69
C SER A 101 7.45 -5.23 -4.46
N LYS A 102 7.80 -4.07 -3.89
CA LYS A 102 8.78 -3.17 -4.50
C LYS A 102 10.15 -3.85 -4.62
N THR A 103 10.63 -4.50 -3.58
CA THR A 103 11.93 -5.21 -3.61
C THR A 103 11.94 -6.32 -4.65
N VAL A 104 10.89 -7.16 -4.71
CA VAL A 104 10.77 -8.23 -5.73
C VAL A 104 10.78 -7.65 -7.13
N LYS A 105 10.05 -6.56 -7.36
CA LYS A 105 10.03 -5.88 -8.66
C LYS A 105 11.40 -5.33 -9.04
N ASP A 106 12.05 -4.62 -8.12
CA ASP A 106 13.29 -3.89 -8.42
C ASP A 106 14.49 -4.84 -8.56
N GLU A 107 14.57 -5.90 -7.74
CA GLU A 107 15.71 -6.84 -7.75
C GLU A 107 15.54 -8.02 -8.69
N LEU A 108 14.31 -8.54 -8.83
CA LEU A 108 14.06 -9.74 -9.65
C LEU A 108 13.43 -9.40 -11.01
N ASN A 109 13.01 -8.15 -11.21
CA ASN A 109 12.31 -7.71 -12.43
C ASN A 109 11.06 -8.56 -12.74
N ILE A 110 10.38 -9.01 -11.69
CA ILE A 110 9.15 -9.81 -11.79
C ILE A 110 7.95 -8.88 -11.64
N PRO A 111 6.89 -9.03 -12.45
CA PRO A 111 5.64 -8.31 -12.25
C PRO A 111 5.06 -8.54 -10.85
N VAL A 112 4.62 -7.45 -10.20
CA VAL A 112 4.07 -7.51 -8.84
C VAL A 112 2.71 -6.82 -8.75
N ILE A 113 1.86 -7.32 -7.87
CA ILE A 113 0.56 -6.71 -7.55
C ILE A 113 0.21 -6.89 -6.08
N THR A 114 -0.41 -5.87 -5.51
CA THR A 114 -0.99 -5.92 -4.17
C THR A 114 -2.36 -5.25 -4.12
N GLY A 115 -3.06 -5.36 -3.00
CA GLY A 115 -4.38 -4.76 -2.80
C GLY A 115 -4.49 -4.14 -1.42
N MET A 116 -4.87 -2.87 -1.35
CA MET A 116 -4.93 -2.10 -0.10
C MET A 116 -6.13 -1.17 -0.09
N TYR A 117 -6.60 -0.81 1.10
CA TYR A 117 -7.55 0.28 1.27
C TYR A 117 -6.81 1.61 1.05
N VAL A 118 -7.49 2.63 0.55
CA VAL A 118 -6.85 3.90 0.14
C VAL A 118 -6.18 4.65 1.28
N GLU A 119 -6.63 4.44 2.52
CA GLU A 119 -6.03 5.01 3.74
C GLU A 119 -4.95 4.11 4.36
N ASN A 120 -4.66 2.95 3.77
CA ASN A 120 -3.57 2.11 4.27
C ASN A 120 -2.23 2.85 4.09
N PRO A 121 -1.37 2.95 5.12
CA PRO A 121 -0.05 3.59 5.01
C PRO A 121 0.79 3.07 3.84
N GLY A 122 0.74 1.76 3.59
CA GLY A 122 1.44 1.13 2.46
C GLY A 122 0.92 1.60 1.10
N ALA A 123 -0.36 1.99 1.00
CA ALA A 123 -0.91 2.52 -0.25
C ALA A 123 -0.26 3.86 -0.59
N ASP A 124 -0.16 4.77 0.38
CA ASP A 124 0.46 6.08 0.14
C ASP A 124 1.96 5.97 -0.13
N MET A 125 2.66 5.12 0.64
CA MET A 125 4.10 4.90 0.51
C MET A 125 4.51 4.29 -0.85
N PHE A 126 3.69 3.40 -1.42
CA PHE A 126 4.12 2.55 -2.55
C PHE A 126 3.28 2.68 -3.83
N LYS A 127 2.17 3.45 -3.86
CA LYS A 127 1.31 3.60 -5.06
C LYS A 127 2.04 4.12 -6.30
N ASN A 128 3.15 4.83 -6.13
CA ASN A 128 3.96 5.35 -7.23
C ASN A 128 4.96 4.30 -7.79
N ASP A 129 5.29 3.29 -6.99
CA ASP A 129 6.30 2.28 -7.29
C ASP A 129 5.69 1.01 -7.90
N ILE A 130 4.53 0.57 -7.40
CA ILE A 130 3.88 -0.70 -7.75
C ILE A 130 2.38 -0.53 -8.02
N TYR A 131 1.76 -1.53 -8.64
CA TYR A 131 0.31 -1.57 -8.79
C TYR A 131 -0.37 -2.02 -7.50
N ILE A 132 -1.20 -1.14 -6.94
CA ILE A 132 -1.99 -1.39 -5.73
C ILE A 132 -3.47 -1.32 -6.09
N VAL A 133 -4.17 -2.45 -6.06
CA VAL A 133 -5.62 -2.49 -6.30
C VAL A 133 -6.37 -1.87 -5.12
N SER A 134 -7.33 -0.99 -5.41
CA SER A 134 -8.18 -0.41 -4.37
C SER A 134 -9.15 -1.46 -3.83
N THR A 135 -9.07 -1.69 -2.52
CA THR A 135 -9.90 -2.68 -1.81
C THR A 135 -10.81 -1.98 -0.80
N LYS A 136 -11.73 -2.73 -0.18
CA LYS A 136 -12.48 -2.25 0.99
C LYS A 136 -11.58 -2.16 2.23
N ASN A 137 -12.09 -1.57 3.30
CA ASN A 137 -11.33 -1.41 4.55
C ASN A 137 -11.06 -2.73 5.32
N SER A 138 -11.73 -3.83 4.98
CA SER A 138 -11.63 -5.09 5.73
C SER A 138 -11.74 -6.34 4.84
N ALA A 139 -11.34 -7.49 5.39
CA ALA A 139 -11.34 -8.79 4.73
C ALA A 139 -12.73 -9.27 4.26
N ALA A 140 -13.83 -8.67 4.73
CA ALA A 140 -15.16 -8.89 4.18
C ALA A 140 -15.24 -8.56 2.67
N GLY A 141 -14.33 -7.71 2.18
CA GLY A 141 -14.18 -7.38 0.75
C GLY A 141 -13.33 -8.36 -0.06
N MET A 142 -12.89 -9.50 0.48
CA MET A 142 -11.92 -10.41 -0.16
C MET A 142 -12.29 -10.81 -1.59
N ARG A 143 -13.53 -11.27 -1.80
CA ARG A 143 -14.00 -11.70 -3.12
C ARG A 143 -13.93 -10.58 -4.15
N ASP A 144 -14.27 -9.34 -3.76
CA ASP A 144 -14.20 -8.17 -4.65
C ASP A 144 -12.75 -7.77 -4.95
N ALA A 145 -11.89 -7.79 -3.94
CA ALA A 145 -10.46 -7.51 -4.09
C ALA A 145 -9.81 -8.49 -5.08
N VAL A 146 -10.02 -9.80 -4.89
CA VAL A 146 -9.48 -10.85 -5.77
C VAL A 146 -10.03 -10.74 -7.19
N LYS A 147 -11.33 -10.42 -7.35
CA LYS A 147 -11.97 -10.23 -8.66
C LYS A 147 -11.30 -9.14 -9.50
N LYS A 148 -10.68 -8.14 -8.86
CA LYS A 148 -9.93 -7.05 -9.52
C LYS A 148 -8.45 -7.38 -9.64
N MET A 149 -7.84 -7.91 -8.59
CA MET A 149 -6.41 -8.22 -8.55
C MET A 149 -6.03 -9.36 -9.51
N ALA A 150 -6.81 -10.44 -9.59
CA ALA A 150 -6.42 -11.60 -10.39
C ALA A 150 -6.31 -11.27 -11.90
N PRO A 151 -7.31 -10.62 -12.55
CA PRO A 151 -7.17 -10.25 -13.95
C PRO A 151 -6.03 -9.27 -14.23
N LEU A 152 -5.83 -8.27 -13.35
CA LEU A 152 -4.74 -7.31 -13.51
C LEU A 152 -3.37 -7.98 -13.34
N GLY A 153 -3.23 -8.89 -12.37
CA GLY A 153 -2.03 -9.69 -12.17
C GLY A 153 -1.69 -10.54 -13.40
N LEU A 154 -2.69 -11.20 -13.99
CA LEU A 154 -2.49 -11.97 -15.23
C LEU A 154 -2.05 -11.10 -16.41
N LYS A 155 -2.67 -9.92 -16.60
CA LYS A 155 -2.24 -8.96 -17.63
C LYS A 155 -0.79 -8.53 -17.45
N LEU A 156 -0.40 -8.22 -16.21
CA LEU A 156 0.97 -7.84 -15.87
C LEU A 156 1.96 -8.96 -16.20
N ALA A 157 1.65 -10.20 -15.80
CA ALA A 157 2.49 -11.35 -16.06
C ALA A 157 2.65 -11.67 -17.56
N LYS A 158 1.62 -11.40 -18.36
CA LYS A 158 1.63 -11.59 -19.83
C LYS A 158 2.23 -10.42 -20.61
N GLY A 159 2.60 -9.32 -19.94
CA GLY A 159 3.09 -8.11 -20.60
C GLY A 159 2.02 -7.39 -21.43
N GLU A 160 0.74 -7.54 -21.08
CA GLU A 160 -0.36 -6.85 -21.74
C GLU A 160 -0.38 -5.36 -21.38
N LYS A 161 -0.99 -4.54 -22.24
CA LYS A 161 -1.15 -3.12 -21.97
C LYS A 161 -2.11 -2.91 -20.79
N ILE A 162 -1.64 -2.18 -19.78
CA ILE A 162 -2.45 -1.81 -18.62
C ILE A 162 -3.25 -0.54 -18.96
N GLY A 163 -4.57 -0.59 -18.74
CA GLY A 163 -5.49 0.54 -18.92
C GLY A 163 -5.36 1.60 -17.84
N ALA A 164 -6.30 2.55 -17.83
CA ALA A 164 -6.34 3.58 -16.79
C ALA A 164 -6.74 2.99 -15.42
N SER A 165 -6.38 3.67 -14.34
CA SER A 165 -6.72 3.24 -12.96
C SER A 165 -8.22 3.02 -12.74
N ILE A 166 -9.07 3.83 -13.40
CA ILE A 166 -10.53 3.71 -13.33
C ILE A 166 -11.06 2.46 -14.05
N GLU A 167 -10.33 1.95 -15.03
CA GLU A 167 -10.68 0.75 -15.80
C GLU A 167 -10.17 -0.52 -15.12
N GLU A 168 -8.95 -0.48 -14.59
CA GLU A 168 -8.25 -1.64 -14.02
C GLU A 168 -8.38 -1.74 -12.49
N GLY A 169 -8.89 -0.72 -11.82
CA GLY A 169 -9.20 -0.72 -10.39
C GLY A 169 -8.01 -0.51 -9.44
N TYR A 170 -6.86 -0.04 -9.93
CA TYR A 170 -5.69 0.30 -9.10
C TYR A 170 -5.72 1.75 -8.62
N ILE A 171 -5.06 2.02 -7.48
CA ILE A 171 -4.92 3.35 -6.89
C ILE A 171 -4.04 4.20 -7.83
N PRO A 172 -4.48 5.41 -8.24
CA PRO A 172 -3.71 6.25 -9.15
C PRO A 172 -2.29 6.55 -8.65
N SER A 173 -1.30 6.27 -9.51
CA SER A 173 0.14 6.43 -9.24
C SER A 173 0.71 7.79 -9.69
N GLY A 174 -0.16 8.76 -10.00
CA GLY A 174 0.22 10.08 -10.52
C GLY A 174 0.81 10.09 -11.94
N LYS A 175 1.05 8.92 -12.56
CA LYS A 175 1.56 8.81 -13.93
C LYS A 175 0.52 9.33 -14.93
N ARG A 176 0.91 10.35 -15.68
CA ARG A 176 0.08 10.94 -16.75
C ARG A 176 0.56 10.43 -18.09
N VAL A 177 -0.37 9.91 -18.89
CA VAL A 177 -0.11 9.45 -20.26
C VAL A 177 -1.01 10.22 -21.20
N ASN A 178 -0.48 10.61 -22.37
CA ASN A 178 -1.30 11.22 -23.40
C ASN A 178 -2.15 10.14 -24.05
N PHE A 179 -3.44 10.42 -24.24
CA PHE A 179 -4.36 9.55 -24.96
C PHE A 179 -5.31 10.40 -25.81
N PHE A 180 -5.87 9.79 -26.86
CA PHE A 180 -6.92 10.39 -27.66
C PHE A 180 -8.26 9.87 -27.16
N GLU A 181 -9.05 10.76 -26.58
CA GLU A 181 -10.40 10.43 -26.12
C GLU A 181 -11.39 10.46 -27.30
N LYS A 182 -12.45 9.65 -27.21
CA LYS A 182 -13.49 9.52 -28.24
C LYS A 182 -14.29 10.81 -28.45
N GLU A 183 -14.57 11.53 -27.37
CA GLU A 183 -15.27 12.82 -27.40
C GLU A 183 -14.28 13.98 -27.25
N ARG A 184 -14.56 15.15 -27.85
CA ARG A 184 -13.72 16.34 -27.67
C ARG A 184 -13.92 16.93 -26.27
N GLY A 185 -12.86 17.50 -25.70
CA GLY A 185 -12.88 18.07 -24.35
C GLY A 185 -13.94 19.17 -24.15
N SER A 186 -14.24 19.98 -25.17
CA SER A 186 -15.31 20.98 -25.11
C SER A 186 -16.69 20.36 -24.89
N THR A 187 -17.01 19.25 -25.56
CA THR A 187 -18.27 18.52 -25.38
C THR A 187 -18.39 17.97 -23.96
N ARG A 188 -17.32 17.35 -23.46
CA ARG A 188 -17.30 16.77 -22.10
C ARG A 188 -17.44 17.84 -21.02
N ALA A 189 -16.72 18.96 -21.17
CA ALA A 189 -16.81 20.10 -20.25
C ALA A 189 -18.23 20.70 -20.19
N VAL A 190 -18.88 20.88 -21.35
CA VAL A 190 -20.27 21.40 -21.40
C VAL A 190 -21.25 20.38 -20.79
N LYS A 191 -21.10 19.09 -21.07
CA LYS A 191 -21.93 18.03 -20.44
C LYS A 191 -21.80 18.05 -18.92
N MET A 192 -20.57 18.14 -18.40
CA MET A 192 -20.31 18.23 -16.97
C MET A 192 -20.92 19.50 -16.36
N LEU A 193 -20.78 20.65 -17.02
CA LEU A 193 -21.39 21.91 -16.58
C LEU A 193 -22.91 21.80 -16.51
N LEU A 194 -23.55 21.25 -17.55
CA LEU A 194 -24.99 21.05 -17.58
C LEU A 194 -25.45 20.08 -16.49
N ALA A 195 -24.72 18.99 -16.25
CA ALA A 195 -25.03 18.07 -15.16
C ALA A 195 -24.96 18.79 -13.79
N LYS A 196 -23.88 19.53 -13.54
CA LYS A 196 -23.69 20.32 -12.31
C LYS A 196 -24.80 21.36 -12.10
N LEU A 197 -25.16 22.12 -13.13
CA LEU A 197 -26.23 23.12 -13.05
C LEU A 197 -27.61 22.50 -12.78
N ASN A 198 -27.80 21.23 -13.14
CA ASN A 198 -29.04 20.49 -12.90
C ASN A 198 -28.98 19.58 -11.67
N ASN A 199 -27.99 19.74 -10.78
CA ASN A 199 -27.78 18.88 -9.59
C ASN A 199 -27.75 17.37 -9.92
N LYS A 200 -27.20 16.99 -11.07
CA LYS A 200 -26.95 15.59 -11.45
C LYS A 200 -25.53 15.19 -11.07
N GLU A 201 -25.30 13.90 -10.89
CA GLU A 201 -23.94 13.36 -10.70
C GLU A 201 -23.04 13.73 -11.88
N PHE A 202 -21.80 14.09 -11.57
CA PHE A 202 -20.77 14.40 -12.54
C PHE A 202 -19.40 13.99 -11.99
N GLU A 203 -18.48 13.63 -12.88
CA GLU A 203 -17.11 13.25 -12.54
C GLU A 203 -16.14 14.24 -13.20
N THR A 204 -15.15 14.71 -12.44
CA THR A 204 -14.10 15.58 -12.97
C THR A 204 -12.95 14.74 -13.53
N GLU A 205 -12.56 15.03 -14.77
CA GLU A 205 -11.35 14.44 -15.37
C GLU A 205 -10.06 14.98 -14.74
N PHE A 206 -10.16 16.10 -14.01
CA PHE A 206 -9.06 16.74 -13.33
C PHE A 206 -9.45 17.01 -11.86
N PRO A 207 -9.37 15.98 -10.99
CA PRO A 207 -9.62 16.18 -9.57
C PRO A 207 -8.57 17.14 -9.02
N MET A 208 -9.02 18.19 -8.34
CA MET A 208 -8.14 19.02 -7.53
C MET A 208 -7.58 18.16 -6.39
N PRO A 209 -6.33 18.40 -5.94
CA PRO A 209 -5.81 17.75 -4.74
C PRO A 209 -6.78 17.95 -3.58
N ASP A 210 -7.13 16.86 -2.91
CA ASP A 210 -7.90 16.95 -1.67
C ASP A 210 -6.94 17.37 -0.55
N PHE A 211 -7.27 18.48 0.09
CA PHE A 211 -6.54 18.95 1.26
C PHE A 211 -7.36 18.55 2.46
N ASP A 212 -6.92 17.52 3.17
CA ASP A 212 -7.58 17.10 4.40
C ASP A 212 -7.69 18.28 5.37
N ARG A 213 -8.91 18.53 5.82
CA ARG A 213 -9.23 19.56 6.81
C ARG A 213 -9.73 18.87 8.05
N VAL A 214 -8.80 18.59 8.96
CA VAL A 214 -9.14 18.00 10.26
C VAL A 214 -9.76 19.09 11.14
N PRO A 215 -10.99 18.90 11.66
CA PRO A 215 -11.56 19.84 12.62
C PRO A 215 -10.70 19.88 13.88
N PRO A 216 -10.45 21.06 14.47
CA PRO A 216 -9.67 21.15 15.70
C PRO A 216 -10.36 20.36 16.82
N ASN A 217 -9.56 19.65 17.62
CA ASN A 217 -10.06 18.98 18.81
C ASN A 217 -10.72 19.99 19.77
N PRO A 218 -11.73 19.58 20.56
CA PRO A 218 -12.32 20.44 21.58
C PRO A 218 -11.27 21.02 22.53
N ALA A 219 -11.53 22.24 23.03
CA ALA A 219 -10.64 22.90 23.96
C ALA A 219 -10.39 22.03 25.21
N ILE A 220 -9.12 21.98 25.65
CA ILE A 220 -8.74 21.34 26.90
C ILE A 220 -9.31 22.17 28.05
N LYS A 221 -10.24 21.60 28.82
CA LYS A 221 -10.97 22.32 29.88
C LYS A 221 -10.09 22.77 31.04
N ASP A 222 -9.06 21.99 31.35
CA ASP A 222 -8.12 22.28 32.44
C ASP A 222 -6.69 21.94 31.99
N ILE A 223 -5.97 22.97 31.52
CA ILE A 223 -4.61 22.84 31.01
C ILE A 223 -3.62 22.41 32.11
N THR A 224 -3.92 22.70 33.38
CA THR A 224 -3.00 22.44 34.50
C THR A 224 -2.81 20.97 34.81
N LYS A 225 -3.76 20.13 34.35
CA LYS A 225 -3.71 18.67 34.47
C LYS A 225 -3.28 17.98 33.19
N ALA A 226 -3.10 18.73 32.11
CA ALA A 226 -2.76 18.18 30.80
C ALA A 226 -1.23 18.10 30.66
N LYS A 227 -0.75 16.95 30.18
CA LYS A 227 0.59 16.84 29.62
C LYS A 227 0.50 17.09 28.12
N ILE A 228 1.13 18.17 27.66
CA ILE A 228 1.12 18.58 26.26
C ILE A 228 2.44 18.13 25.63
N ALA A 229 2.34 17.43 24.50
CA ALA A 229 3.48 17.12 23.66
C ALA A 229 3.32 17.85 22.33
N LEU A 230 4.38 18.55 21.89
CA LEU A 230 4.48 19.11 20.55
C LEU A 230 5.22 18.11 19.68
N VAL A 231 4.55 17.56 18.68
CA VAL A 231 5.12 16.59 17.75
C VAL A 231 5.17 17.25 16.37
N THR A 232 6.34 17.27 15.77
CA THR A 232 6.59 17.91 14.47
C THR A 232 7.44 17.01 13.60
N SER A 233 7.14 16.96 12.31
CA SER A 233 7.98 16.35 11.27
C SER A 233 8.88 17.37 10.56
N GLY A 234 8.85 18.64 10.98
CA GLY A 234 9.52 19.76 10.32
C GLY A 234 11.05 19.84 10.52
N GLY A 235 11.69 18.79 11.06
CA GLY A 235 13.15 18.75 11.23
C GLY A 235 13.71 19.73 12.27
N ILE A 236 12.90 20.11 13.27
CA ILE A 236 13.33 20.99 14.37
C ILE A 236 14.22 20.19 15.31
N VAL A 237 15.43 20.70 15.57
CA VAL A 237 16.43 20.09 16.48
C VAL A 237 16.98 21.14 17.43
N PRO A 238 17.50 20.74 18.61
CA PRO A 238 18.25 21.66 19.45
C PRO A 238 19.44 22.25 18.70
N LYS A 239 19.82 23.48 19.07
CA LYS A 239 20.93 24.20 18.44
C LYS A 239 22.20 23.34 18.39
N GLY A 240 22.77 23.22 17.21
CA GLY A 240 23.95 22.38 16.96
C GLY A 240 23.65 20.93 16.58
N ASN A 241 22.37 20.52 16.53
CA ASN A 241 21.92 19.17 16.17
C ASN A 241 22.69 18.08 16.95
N PRO A 242 22.61 18.06 18.29
CA PRO A 242 23.43 17.19 19.13
C PRO A 242 23.22 15.70 18.84
N ASP A 243 22.01 15.32 18.42
CA ASP A 243 21.65 13.94 18.10
C ASP A 243 21.88 13.59 16.62
N HIS A 244 22.45 14.51 15.85
CA HIS A 244 22.76 14.33 14.43
C HIS A 244 21.56 13.81 13.62
N ILE A 245 20.37 14.35 13.89
CA ILE A 245 19.16 14.01 13.12
C ILE A 245 19.38 14.44 11.67
N GLU A 246 19.04 13.54 10.75
CA GLU A 246 19.26 13.76 9.33
C GLU A 246 18.35 14.89 8.81
N SER A 247 18.88 15.76 7.94
CA SER A 247 18.14 16.91 7.40
C SER A 247 17.00 16.52 6.45
N SER A 248 17.00 15.29 5.95
CA SER A 248 15.96 14.72 5.10
C SER A 248 15.82 13.24 5.38
N SER A 249 14.59 12.73 5.32
CA SER A 249 14.30 11.30 5.53
C SER A 249 14.88 10.77 6.85
N ALA A 250 14.70 11.54 7.93
CA ALA A 250 15.20 11.18 9.25
C ALA A 250 14.70 9.79 9.67
N SER A 251 15.64 8.92 10.01
CA SER A 251 15.35 7.55 10.49
C SER A 251 15.15 7.51 12.01
N LYS A 252 15.35 8.66 12.67
CA LYS A 252 15.38 8.83 14.11
C LYS A 252 14.46 9.98 14.50
N TYR A 253 13.92 9.91 15.70
CA TYR A 253 13.20 11.02 16.32
C TYR A 253 13.87 11.40 17.64
N GLY A 254 13.88 12.69 17.94
CA GLY A 254 14.33 13.23 19.23
C GLY A 254 13.14 13.51 20.14
N LYS A 255 13.34 13.31 21.44
CA LYS A 255 12.40 13.78 22.47
C LYS A 255 13.14 14.75 23.37
N TYR A 256 12.70 16.00 23.34
CA TYR A 256 13.35 17.07 24.08
C TYR A 256 12.38 17.66 25.10
N ASP A 257 12.90 17.97 26.28
CA ASP A 257 12.22 18.87 27.18
C ASP A 257 12.33 20.29 26.63
N ILE A 258 11.22 21.02 26.66
CA ILE A 258 11.12 22.39 26.21
C ILE A 258 10.75 23.33 27.37
N GLU A 259 10.81 22.84 28.61
CA GLU A 259 10.64 23.68 29.79
C GLU A 259 11.63 24.85 29.76
N GLY A 260 11.11 26.08 29.88
CA GLY A 260 11.90 27.30 29.81
C GLY A 260 12.31 27.75 28.41
N VAL A 261 11.95 27.03 27.34
CA VAL A 261 12.18 27.47 25.96
C VAL A 261 11.11 28.48 25.57
N MET A 262 11.51 29.75 25.44
CA MET A 262 10.60 30.87 25.14
C MET A 262 10.76 31.41 23.72
N ASP A 263 11.79 30.97 22.98
CA ASP A 263 12.09 31.43 21.63
C ASP A 263 12.70 30.30 20.79
N LEU A 264 12.45 30.35 19.47
CA LEU A 264 13.02 29.44 18.49
C LEU A 264 14.11 30.19 17.72
N THR A 265 15.37 29.75 17.86
CA THR A 265 16.53 30.34 17.16
C THR A 265 16.98 29.50 15.98
#